data_AF-A0A6C0ATS6-F1
#
_entry.id   AF-A0A6C0ATS6-F1
#
_cell.length_a   1.000
_cell.length_b   1.000
_cell.length_c   1.000
_cell.angle_alpha   90.00
_cell.angle_beta   90.00
_cell.angle_gamma   90.00
#
_symmetry.space_group_name_H-M   'P 1'
#
loop_
_entity.id
_entity.type
_entity.pdbx_description
1 polymer ?
#
loop_
_entity_poly.entity_id
_entity_poly.type
_entity_poly.pdbx_seq_one_letter_code
_entity_poly.pdbx_strand_id
1 'polypeptide(L)'
;MNECTETKLSNFGKKHFTFINQFFGDVQIRNIITEIFPNKKYRLEVEAADETFEYSKHHYLYEIKYDKNGNELVGKGKKVCSVAGKYQNIFVDKNDTLCQSYTLLRYLGYKFNLKMTRKDIQLRMCEMYKKIIENEQFIQIMKKEILPLSENKNRWIDYTKKNEPFITMKQLRENDNKYDYLFRNINDVLSKWESYGYSYFIGDGTLLCK
;
A
#
# COMPACT_ATOMS: atom_id res chain seq x y z
N MET A 1 -29.34 -5.54 4.59
CA MET A 1 -27.98 -5.22 5.08
C MET A 1 -27.20 -6.52 5.05
N ASN A 2 -26.18 -6.65 4.18
CA ASN A 2 -25.37 -7.87 4.11
C ASN A 2 -24.35 -7.85 5.25
N GLU A 3 -24.58 -8.69 6.27
CA GLU A 3 -23.68 -8.85 7.41
C GLU A 3 -22.23 -9.12 6.97
N CYS A 4 -21.30 -8.51 7.69
CA CYS A 4 -19.88 -8.67 7.53
C CYS A 4 -19.44 -9.94 8.29
N THR A 5 -18.93 -10.95 7.57
CA THR A 5 -18.50 -12.24 8.16
C THR A 5 -16.98 -12.34 8.25
N GLU A 6 -16.46 -13.19 9.15
CA GLU A 6 -15.02 -13.50 9.24
C GLU A 6 -14.45 -13.99 7.90
N THR A 7 -15.17 -14.85 7.20
CA THR A 7 -14.78 -15.32 5.85
C THR A 7 -14.66 -14.15 4.87
N LYS A 8 -15.59 -13.18 4.93
CA LYS A 8 -15.56 -11.99 4.07
C LYS A 8 -14.37 -11.09 4.39
N LEU A 9 -14.02 -10.93 5.68
CA LEU A 9 -12.84 -10.17 6.11
C LEU A 9 -11.53 -10.89 5.76
N SER A 10 -11.45 -12.20 5.95
CA SER A 10 -10.28 -13.01 5.56
C SER A 10 -10.03 -12.95 4.05
N ASN A 11 -11.09 -13.08 3.24
CA ASN A 11 -11.00 -12.93 1.79
C ASN A 11 -10.57 -11.51 1.39
N PHE A 12 -11.07 -10.49 2.10
CA PHE A 12 -10.60 -9.11 1.91
C PHE A 12 -9.12 -8.99 2.25
N GLY A 13 -8.65 -9.53 3.38
CA GLY A 13 -7.25 -9.52 3.79
C GLY A 13 -6.31 -10.08 2.73
N LYS A 14 -6.63 -11.26 2.18
CA LYS A 14 -5.86 -11.87 1.08
C LYS A 14 -5.82 -10.99 -0.18
N LYS A 15 -6.97 -10.43 -0.56
CA LYS A 15 -7.05 -9.52 -1.72
C LYS A 15 -6.31 -8.21 -1.49
N HIS A 16 -6.41 -7.64 -0.29
CA HIS A 16 -5.68 -6.44 0.09
C HIS A 16 -4.17 -6.70 0.07
N PHE A 17 -3.73 -7.82 0.64
CA PHE A 17 -2.32 -8.19 0.58
C PHE A 17 -1.84 -8.34 -0.87
N THR A 18 -2.67 -8.98 -1.70
CA THR A 18 -2.39 -9.22 -3.12
C THR A 18 -2.33 -7.94 -3.96
N PHE A 19 -3.32 -7.05 -3.86
CA PHE A 19 -3.46 -5.94 -4.81
C PHE A 19 -3.04 -4.59 -4.24
N ILE A 20 -2.96 -4.44 -2.93
CA ILE A 20 -2.57 -3.18 -2.27
C ILE A 20 -1.21 -3.32 -1.61
N ASN A 21 -1.07 -4.23 -0.64
CA ASN A 21 0.11 -4.29 0.22
C ASN A 21 1.39 -4.57 -0.58
N GLN A 22 1.47 -5.71 -1.27
CA GLN A 22 2.68 -6.05 -2.02
C GLN A 22 2.94 -5.06 -3.16
N PHE A 23 1.88 -4.59 -3.82
CA PHE A 23 2.00 -3.77 -5.03
C PHE A 23 2.55 -2.38 -4.70
N PHE A 24 1.96 -1.70 -3.71
CA PHE A 24 2.44 -0.40 -3.24
C PHE A 24 3.58 -0.48 -2.22
N GLY A 25 3.93 -1.69 -1.78
CA GLY A 25 5.14 -2.01 -1.03
C GLY A 25 6.35 -2.29 -1.93
N ASP A 26 6.15 -2.50 -3.23
CA ASP A 26 7.21 -2.77 -4.19
C ASP A 26 8.08 -1.55 -4.48
N VAL A 27 9.40 -1.74 -4.54
CA VAL A 27 10.38 -0.66 -4.73
C VAL A 27 10.25 -0.01 -6.11
N GLN A 28 10.03 -0.79 -7.17
CA GLN A 28 9.89 -0.25 -8.53
C GLN A 28 8.62 0.61 -8.62
N ILE A 29 7.51 0.15 -8.04
CA ILE A 29 6.26 0.92 -7.99
C ILE A 29 6.43 2.22 -7.18
N ARG A 30 7.15 2.15 -6.05
CA ARG A 30 7.46 3.35 -5.24
C ARG A 30 8.32 4.35 -5.98
N ASN A 31 9.32 3.91 -6.73
CA ASN A 31 10.16 4.81 -7.52
C ASN A 31 9.32 5.60 -8.54
N ILE A 32 8.42 4.93 -9.25
CA ILE A 32 7.48 5.59 -10.17
C ILE A 32 6.60 6.62 -9.45
N ILE A 33 6.08 6.27 -8.27
CA ILE A 33 5.31 7.22 -7.46
C ILE A 33 6.17 8.44 -7.10
N THR A 34 7.44 8.26 -6.74
CA THR A 34 8.33 9.40 -6.41
C THR A 34 8.69 10.25 -7.62
N GLU A 35 8.74 9.68 -8.82
CA GLU A 35 8.96 10.41 -10.06
C GLU A 35 7.75 11.30 -10.40
N ILE A 36 6.54 10.78 -10.22
CA ILE A 36 5.29 11.49 -10.53
C ILE A 36 4.93 12.50 -9.43
N PHE A 37 5.21 12.16 -8.18
CA PHE A 37 4.88 12.97 -7.00
C PHE A 37 6.16 13.33 -6.23
N PRO A 38 7.03 14.19 -6.79
CA PRO A 38 8.31 14.50 -6.15
C PRO A 38 8.10 15.17 -4.79
N ASN A 39 8.87 14.71 -3.80
CA ASN A 39 8.84 15.25 -2.44
C ASN A 39 10.25 15.66 -2.01
N LYS A 40 10.41 16.94 -1.66
CA LYS A 40 11.71 17.46 -1.16
C LYS A 40 11.95 17.11 0.30
N LYS A 41 10.92 16.87 1.09
CA LYS A 41 11.02 16.63 2.53
C LYS A 41 11.31 15.16 2.86
N TYR A 42 10.80 14.24 2.07
CA TYR A 42 10.84 12.81 2.38
C TYR A 42 11.36 11.98 1.21
N ARG A 43 12.09 10.91 1.53
CA ARG A 43 12.41 9.81 0.62
C ARG A 43 11.68 8.54 1.09
N LEU A 44 11.13 7.77 0.15
CA LEU A 44 10.58 6.44 0.44
C LEU A 44 11.73 5.45 0.53
N GLU A 45 11.84 4.74 1.65
CA GLU A 45 12.92 3.78 1.88
C GLU A 45 12.36 2.45 2.38
N VAL A 46 13.13 1.38 2.14
CA VAL A 46 12.77 0.01 2.51
C VAL A 46 13.99 -0.68 3.07
N GLU A 47 13.86 -1.20 4.29
CA GLU A 47 14.86 -2.07 4.91
C GLU A 47 14.30 -3.49 5.04
N ALA A 48 15.20 -4.47 5.10
CA ALA A 48 14.82 -5.81 5.55
C ALA A 48 14.21 -5.71 6.95
N ALA A 49 13.15 -6.46 7.19
CA ALA A 49 12.63 -6.63 8.54
C ALA A 49 13.70 -7.20 9.47
N ASP A 50 13.68 -6.76 10.73
CA ASP A 50 14.32 -7.48 11.83
C ASP A 50 13.39 -8.61 12.34
N GLU A 51 13.82 -9.32 13.38
CA GLU A 51 13.07 -10.43 14.02
C GLU A 51 11.65 -10.04 14.45
N THR A 52 11.32 -8.74 14.59
CA THR A 52 9.96 -8.28 14.91
C THR A 52 9.01 -8.25 13.72
N PHE A 53 9.52 -8.47 12.50
CA PHE A 53 8.77 -8.47 11.24
C PHE A 53 9.17 -9.66 10.35
N GLU A 54 9.30 -10.85 10.93
CA GLU A 54 9.86 -12.10 10.37
C GLU A 54 9.47 -12.46 8.92
N TYR A 55 8.41 -11.86 8.35
CA TYR A 55 7.96 -12.07 6.96
C TYR A 55 7.59 -10.79 6.19
N SER A 56 8.06 -9.60 6.59
CA SER A 56 7.72 -8.32 5.94
C SER A 56 8.93 -7.47 5.59
N LYS A 57 8.73 -6.38 4.84
CA LYS A 57 9.75 -5.34 4.64
C LYS A 57 9.38 -4.13 5.50
N HIS A 58 10.36 -3.49 6.12
CA HIS A 58 10.11 -2.28 6.89
C HIS A 58 10.10 -1.07 5.94
N HIS A 59 8.91 -0.61 5.57
CA HIS A 59 8.74 0.67 4.85
C HIS A 59 8.83 1.84 5.82
N TYR A 60 9.69 2.80 5.53
CA TYR A 60 9.81 4.05 6.30
C TYR A 60 10.03 5.26 5.39
N LEU A 61 9.88 6.45 5.97
CA LEU A 61 10.30 7.69 5.35
C LEU A 61 11.63 8.14 5.93
N TYR A 62 12.56 8.53 5.06
CA TYR A 62 13.72 9.31 5.48
C TYR A 62 13.41 10.79 5.31
N GLU A 63 13.36 11.54 6.42
CA GLU A 63 13.22 12.99 6.41
C GLU A 63 14.54 13.63 5.96
N ILE A 64 14.51 14.32 4.82
CA ILE A 64 15.66 14.98 4.23
C ILE A 64 15.85 16.35 4.89
N LYS A 65 17.10 16.69 5.22
CA LYS A 65 17.48 18.03 5.70
C LYS A 65 18.36 18.70 4.67
N TYR A 66 18.23 20.02 4.59
CA TYR A 66 19.02 20.85 3.70
C TYR A 66 19.78 21.91 4.49
N ASP A 67 20.94 22.31 3.99
CA ASP A 67 21.63 23.50 4.45
C ASP A 67 20.93 24.78 3.96
N LYS A 68 21.44 25.93 4.39
CA LYS A 68 20.93 27.25 3.98
C LYS A 68 21.01 27.52 2.47
N ASN A 69 21.83 26.76 1.75
CA ASN A 69 22.05 26.88 0.30
C ASN A 69 21.21 25.87 -0.49
N GLY A 70 20.42 25.02 0.18
CA GLY A 70 19.59 24.00 -0.46
C GLY A 70 20.33 22.69 -0.77
N ASN A 71 21.53 22.46 -0.25
CA ASN A 71 22.23 21.18 -0.40
C ASN A 71 21.75 20.18 0.65
N GLU A 72 21.53 18.93 0.26
CA GLU A 72 21.15 17.86 1.19
C GLU A 72 22.25 17.61 2.23
N LEU A 73 21.87 17.65 3.50
CA LEU A 73 22.73 17.28 4.63
C LEU A 73 22.66 15.76 4.84
N VAL A 74 23.41 15.03 4.01
CA VAL A 74 23.46 13.56 4.03
C VAL A 74 23.75 13.06 5.46
N GLY A 75 22.94 12.11 5.93
CA GLY A 75 23.09 11.51 7.26
C GLY A 75 22.54 12.33 8.43
N LYS A 76 22.04 13.56 8.21
CA LYS A 76 21.42 14.40 9.27
C LYS A 76 19.89 14.28 9.34
N GLY A 77 19.31 13.50 8.43
CA GLY A 77 17.88 13.20 8.38
C GLY A 77 17.40 12.29 9.50
N LYS A 78 16.11 11.93 9.47
CA LYS A 78 15.48 11.08 10.48
C LYS A 78 14.60 10.01 9.83
N LYS A 79 14.68 8.79 10.36
CA LYS A 79 13.74 7.71 10.04
C LYS A 79 12.38 7.97 10.70
N VAL A 80 11.33 7.92 9.88
CA VAL A 80 9.94 8.11 10.29
C VAL A 80 9.14 6.90 9.82
N CYS A 81 8.76 6.04 10.76
CA CYS A 81 7.86 4.91 10.50
C CYS A 81 6.58 5.02 11.36
N SER A 82 5.52 4.36 10.90
CA SER A 82 4.20 4.35 11.54
C SER A 82 4.19 3.68 12.90
N VAL A 83 5.02 2.65 13.11
CA VAL A 83 5.14 1.95 14.39
C VAL A 83 5.79 2.86 15.44
N ALA A 84 6.94 3.47 15.15
CA ALA A 84 7.56 4.46 16.04
C ALA A 84 6.67 5.69 16.26
N GLY A 85 5.85 6.05 15.26
CA GLY A 85 4.84 7.09 15.34
C GLY A 85 3.57 6.71 16.12
N LYS A 86 3.46 5.48 16.63
CA LYS A 86 2.30 4.91 17.34
C LYS A 86 1.00 4.86 16.52
N TYR A 87 1.09 4.98 15.20
CA TYR A 87 -0.05 4.86 14.29
C TYR A 87 -0.44 3.41 14.06
N GLN A 88 0.54 2.50 14.11
CA GLN A 88 0.33 1.06 14.10
C GLN A 88 0.71 0.48 15.46
N ASN A 89 -0.10 -0.47 15.92
CA ASN A 89 0.21 -1.27 17.11
C ASN A 89 0.12 -2.75 16.76
N ILE A 90 1.21 -3.29 16.22
CA ILE A 90 1.29 -4.67 15.72
C ILE A 90 1.11 -5.74 16.82
N PHE A 91 1.29 -5.37 18.10
CA PHE A 91 1.08 -6.28 19.23
C PHE A 91 -0.40 -6.45 19.59
N VAL A 92 -1.25 -5.49 19.21
CA VAL A 92 -2.70 -5.52 19.42
C VAL A 92 -3.38 -5.89 18.10
N ASP A 93 -3.09 -5.15 17.04
CA ASP A 93 -3.69 -5.34 15.72
C ASP A 93 -2.82 -6.24 14.86
N LYS A 94 -2.92 -7.56 15.08
CA LYS A 94 -2.08 -8.56 14.40
C LYS A 94 -2.14 -8.51 12.86
N ASN A 95 -3.23 -7.98 12.31
CA ASN A 95 -3.42 -7.82 10.87
C ASN A 95 -2.96 -6.47 10.32
N ASP A 96 -2.55 -5.51 11.17
CA ASP A 96 -2.14 -4.16 10.79
C ASP A 96 -0.77 -4.17 10.09
N THR A 97 -0.83 -4.56 8.82
CA THR A 97 0.29 -4.67 7.88
C THR A 97 0.37 -3.42 6.99
N LEU A 98 -0.06 -2.25 7.48
CA LEU A 98 -0.27 -1.04 6.66
C LEU A 98 0.95 -0.08 6.61
N CYS A 99 2.17 -0.51 6.95
CA CYS A 99 3.35 0.36 7.02
C CYS A 99 3.65 1.05 5.68
N GLN A 100 3.52 0.33 4.57
CA GLN A 100 3.61 0.85 3.20
C GLN A 100 2.56 1.94 2.94
N SER A 101 1.35 1.80 3.46
CA SER A 101 0.24 2.73 3.28
C SER A 101 0.45 4.01 4.09
N TYR A 102 0.88 3.90 5.35
CA TYR A 102 1.18 5.05 6.19
C TYR A 102 2.34 5.90 5.64
N THR A 103 3.39 5.25 5.14
CA THR A 103 4.53 5.96 4.56
C THR A 103 4.12 6.75 3.32
N LEU A 104 3.37 6.14 2.40
CA LEU A 104 2.83 6.85 1.24
C LEU A 104 1.88 7.97 1.63
N LEU A 105 1.04 7.78 2.64
CA LEU A 105 0.07 8.78 3.09
C LEU A 105 0.78 10.05 3.55
N ARG A 106 1.82 9.90 4.38
CA ARG A 106 2.64 11.04 4.83
C ARG A 106 3.50 11.62 3.69
N TYR A 107 4.07 10.77 2.83
CA TYR A 107 4.86 11.21 1.67
C TYR A 107 4.03 12.08 0.72
N LEU A 108 2.78 11.72 0.43
CA LEU A 108 1.91 12.48 -0.46
C LEU A 108 1.22 13.67 0.22
N GLY A 109 1.61 13.99 1.46
CA GLY A 109 1.15 15.19 2.17
C GLY A 109 -0.27 15.10 2.75
N TYR A 110 -0.86 13.91 2.83
CA TYR A 110 -2.16 13.73 3.49
C TYR A 110 -2.00 13.99 5.00
N LYS A 111 -2.91 14.80 5.55
CA LYS A 111 -2.93 15.11 6.98
C LYS A 111 -3.62 13.97 7.73
N PHE A 112 -2.91 13.40 8.70
CA PHE A 112 -3.46 12.49 9.71
C PHE A 112 -2.71 12.64 11.03
N ASN A 113 -3.37 12.30 12.14
CA ASN A 113 -2.79 12.36 13.47
C ASN A 113 -3.49 11.36 14.42
N LEU A 114 -2.92 11.17 15.62
CA LEU A 114 -3.40 10.19 16.60
C LEU A 114 -4.79 10.49 17.20
N LYS A 115 -5.36 11.67 16.96
CA LYS A 115 -6.74 12.00 17.37
C LYS A 115 -7.79 11.44 16.40
N MET A 116 -7.38 11.04 15.21
CA MET A 116 -8.29 10.44 14.22
C MET A 116 -8.54 8.97 14.54
N THR A 117 -9.72 8.47 14.17
CA THR A 117 -9.97 7.04 14.25
C THR A 117 -9.13 6.31 13.19
N ARG A 118 -8.80 5.04 13.44
CA ARG A 118 -8.10 4.21 12.45
C ARG A 118 -8.90 4.06 11.16
N LYS A 119 -10.24 4.00 11.26
CA LYS A 119 -11.12 3.99 10.10
C LYS A 119 -10.90 5.23 9.24
N ASP A 120 -10.91 6.43 9.84
CA ASP A 120 -10.71 7.68 9.09
C ASP A 120 -9.35 7.74 8.40
N ILE A 121 -8.30 7.23 9.06
CA ILE A 121 -6.97 7.16 8.45
C ILE A 121 -6.97 6.18 7.27
N GLN A 122 -7.58 5.00 7.42
CA GLN A 122 -7.68 4.00 6.35
C GLN A 122 -8.53 4.49 5.17
N LEU A 123 -9.58 5.27 5.40
CA LEU A 123 -10.34 5.93 4.33
C LEU A 123 -9.46 6.92 3.55
N ARG A 124 -8.60 7.70 4.23
CA ARG A 124 -7.60 8.53 3.55
C ARG A 124 -6.56 7.73 2.77
N MET A 125 -6.19 6.53 3.23
CA MET A 125 -5.35 5.62 2.45
C MET A 125 -6.06 5.19 1.16
N CYS A 126 -7.37 4.93 1.22
CA CYS A 126 -8.16 4.61 0.03
C CYS A 126 -8.19 5.77 -0.97
N GLU A 127 -8.48 6.99 -0.50
CA GLU A 127 -8.43 8.22 -1.31
C GLU A 127 -7.05 8.41 -1.97
N MET A 128 -5.99 8.21 -1.20
CA MET A 128 -4.61 8.29 -1.68
C MET A 128 -4.34 7.27 -2.79
N TYR A 129 -4.70 6.01 -2.60
CA TYR A 129 -4.47 4.97 -3.60
C TYR A 129 -5.28 5.20 -4.87
N LYS A 130 -6.55 5.64 -4.76
CA LYS A 130 -7.36 6.06 -5.91
C LYS A 130 -6.66 7.16 -6.69
N LYS A 131 -6.19 8.22 -6.01
CA LYS A 131 -5.45 9.31 -6.65
C LYS A 131 -4.20 8.85 -7.41
N ILE A 132 -3.48 7.84 -6.90
CA ILE A 132 -2.31 7.29 -7.58
C ILE A 132 -2.73 6.54 -8.86
N ILE A 133 -3.72 5.65 -8.77
CA ILE A 133 -4.13 4.81 -9.90
C ILE A 133 -5.03 5.52 -10.92
N GLU A 134 -5.58 6.67 -10.57
CA GLU A 134 -6.31 7.56 -11.49
C GLU A 134 -5.36 8.55 -12.19
N ASN A 135 -4.10 8.66 -11.76
CA ASN A 135 -3.12 9.51 -12.41
C ASN A 135 -2.73 8.93 -13.79
N GLU A 136 -2.98 9.71 -14.84
CA GLU A 136 -2.74 9.28 -16.23
C GLU A 136 -1.28 8.90 -16.47
N GLN A 137 -0.33 9.69 -15.98
CA GLN A 137 1.10 9.41 -16.15
C GLN A 137 1.49 8.09 -15.47
N PHE A 138 0.99 7.83 -14.26
CA PHE A 138 1.20 6.55 -13.57
C PHE A 138 0.67 5.39 -14.39
N ILE A 139 -0.56 5.49 -14.89
CA ILE A 139 -1.17 4.45 -15.72
C ILE A 139 -0.38 4.23 -17.02
N GLN A 140 0.10 5.29 -17.66
CA GLN A 140 0.89 5.17 -18.89
C GLN A 140 2.21 4.46 -18.65
N ILE A 141 2.98 4.85 -17.63
CA ILE A 141 4.24 4.19 -17.25
C ILE A 141 3.97 2.71 -16.93
N MET A 142 2.93 2.43 -16.12
CA MET A 142 2.58 1.06 -15.78
C MET A 142 2.26 0.21 -17.02
N LYS A 143 1.42 0.72 -17.93
CA LYS A 143 0.98 -0.03 -19.12
C LYS A 143 2.04 -0.16 -20.20
N LYS A 144 2.96 0.81 -20.33
CA LYS A 144 3.97 0.83 -21.40
C LYS A 144 5.33 0.28 -20.97
N GLU A 145 5.70 0.47 -19.72
CA GLU A 145 7.08 0.24 -19.27
C GLU A 145 7.19 -0.83 -18.21
N ILE A 146 6.17 -1.03 -17.36
CA ILE A 146 6.30 -1.96 -16.22
C ILE A 146 5.64 -3.30 -16.49
N LEU A 147 4.34 -3.29 -16.78
CA LEU A 147 3.55 -4.51 -16.92
C LEU A 147 3.89 -5.36 -18.17
N PRO A 148 4.41 -4.80 -19.28
CA PRO A 148 4.89 -5.60 -20.41
C PRO A 148 6.18 -6.38 -20.14
N LEU A 149 7.01 -5.96 -19.19
CA LEU A 149 8.32 -6.57 -18.97
C LEU A 149 8.21 -8.03 -18.53
N SER A 150 9.01 -8.90 -19.15
CA SER A 150 9.00 -10.34 -18.86
C SER A 150 9.38 -10.65 -17.42
N GLU A 151 10.35 -9.93 -16.86
CA GLU A 151 10.77 -10.01 -15.45
C GLU A 151 9.62 -9.76 -14.47
N ASN A 152 8.67 -8.89 -14.85
CA ASN A 152 7.54 -8.53 -14.00
C ASN A 152 6.38 -9.53 -14.05
N LYS A 153 6.42 -10.53 -14.95
CA LYS A 153 5.43 -11.62 -14.99
C LYS A 153 5.43 -12.49 -13.73
N ASN A 154 6.57 -12.55 -13.03
CA ASN A 154 6.78 -13.37 -11.83
C ASN A 154 7.03 -12.52 -10.58
N ARG A 155 6.53 -11.27 -10.56
CA ARG A 155 6.86 -10.31 -9.51
C ARG A 155 5.88 -10.30 -8.34
N TRP A 156 4.59 -10.37 -8.63
CA TRP A 156 3.54 -10.24 -7.62
C TRP A 156 2.77 -11.55 -7.48
N ILE A 157 2.53 -11.98 -6.25
CA ILE A 157 1.92 -13.28 -5.91
C ILE A 157 0.42 -13.11 -5.67
N ASP A 158 -0.42 -13.97 -6.22
CA ASP A 158 -1.87 -14.01 -5.98
C ASP A 158 -2.19 -14.90 -4.76
N TYR A 159 -2.17 -14.30 -3.57
CA TYR A 159 -2.49 -14.95 -2.29
C TYR A 159 -3.98 -15.33 -2.17
N THR A 160 -4.81 -15.02 -3.16
CA THR A 160 -6.21 -15.46 -3.19
C THR A 160 -6.37 -16.89 -3.72
N LYS A 161 -5.28 -17.52 -4.19
CA LYS A 161 -5.28 -18.86 -4.78
C LYS A 161 -4.48 -19.86 -3.93
N LYS A 162 -4.88 -21.14 -3.97
CA LYS A 162 -4.34 -22.22 -3.14
C LYS A 162 -2.83 -22.47 -3.30
N ASN A 163 -2.25 -22.13 -4.45
CA ASN A 163 -0.82 -22.34 -4.75
C ASN A 163 -0.05 -21.03 -4.92
N GLU A 164 -0.64 -19.90 -4.53
CA GLU A 164 0.00 -18.59 -4.58
C GLU A 164 0.75 -18.31 -5.91
N PRO A 165 0.09 -18.49 -7.08
CA PRO A 165 0.72 -18.26 -8.37
C PRO A 165 0.98 -16.77 -8.57
N PHE A 166 1.83 -16.41 -9.52
CA PHE A 166 1.99 -15.00 -9.86
C PHE A 166 0.72 -14.41 -10.50
N ILE A 167 0.46 -13.12 -10.22
CA ILE A 167 -0.64 -12.35 -10.80
C ILE A 167 -0.46 -12.35 -12.31
N THR A 168 -1.35 -13.07 -13.01
CA THR A 168 -1.34 -13.09 -14.46
C THR A 168 -2.04 -11.84 -14.99
N MET A 169 -1.32 -11.01 -15.74
CA MET A 169 -1.90 -9.93 -16.54
C MET A 169 -2.65 -10.55 -17.73
N LYS A 170 -3.84 -11.10 -17.48
CA LYS A 170 -4.69 -11.70 -18.51
C LYS A 170 -5.53 -10.62 -19.17
N GLN A 171 -5.58 -10.68 -20.49
CA GLN A 171 -6.69 -10.12 -21.24
C GLN A 171 -7.92 -10.99 -20.95
N LEU A 172 -8.98 -10.39 -20.41
CA LEU A 172 -10.18 -11.12 -19.98
C LEU A 172 -11.32 -11.06 -20.98
N ARG A 173 -11.25 -10.13 -21.93
CA ARG A 173 -12.19 -9.93 -23.03
C ARG A 173 -11.41 -9.52 -24.26
N GLU A 174 -11.91 -9.82 -25.45
CA GLU A 174 -11.24 -9.52 -26.73
C GLU A 174 -10.85 -8.04 -26.89
N ASN A 175 -11.56 -7.13 -26.22
CA ASN A 175 -11.29 -5.68 -26.24
C ASN A 175 -10.68 -5.13 -24.93
N ASP A 176 -10.47 -5.97 -23.91
CA ASP A 176 -9.83 -5.51 -22.66
C ASP A 176 -8.33 -5.28 -22.92
N ASN A 177 -7.76 -4.21 -22.38
CA ASN A 177 -6.30 -4.12 -22.33
C ASN A 177 -5.80 -5.20 -21.33
N LYS A 178 -4.72 -5.90 -21.68
CA LYS A 178 -4.11 -6.99 -20.90
C LYS A 178 -3.84 -6.66 -19.42
N TYR A 179 -3.80 -5.36 -19.10
CA TYR A 179 -3.47 -4.81 -17.79
C TYR A 179 -4.68 -4.38 -16.95
N ASP A 180 -5.89 -4.39 -17.51
CA ASP A 180 -7.09 -3.93 -16.81
C ASP A 180 -7.48 -4.86 -15.65
N TYR A 181 -7.04 -6.13 -15.68
CA TYR A 181 -7.22 -7.05 -14.56
C TYR A 181 -6.63 -6.50 -13.25
N LEU A 182 -5.40 -5.99 -13.28
CA LEU A 182 -4.71 -5.49 -12.09
C LEU A 182 -5.47 -4.29 -11.51
N PHE A 183 -5.67 -3.24 -12.31
CA PHE A 183 -6.29 -2.01 -11.86
C PHE A 183 -7.75 -2.20 -11.44
N ARG A 184 -8.51 -3.07 -12.11
CA ARG A 184 -9.88 -3.39 -11.69
C ARG A 184 -9.91 -4.10 -10.33
N ASN A 185 -8.96 -5.00 -10.07
CA ASN A 185 -8.87 -5.64 -8.75
C ASN A 185 -8.40 -4.66 -7.66
N ILE A 186 -7.46 -3.75 -7.97
CA ILE A 186 -7.10 -2.66 -7.05
C ILE A 186 -8.36 -1.85 -6.69
N ASN A 187 -9.14 -1.41 -7.68
CA ASN A 187 -10.37 -0.66 -7.46
C ASN A 187 -11.44 -1.44 -6.66
N ASP A 188 -11.63 -2.73 -6.95
CA ASP A 188 -12.53 -3.61 -6.18
C ASP A 188 -12.11 -3.68 -4.72
N VAL A 189 -10.81 -3.83 -4.46
CA VAL A 189 -10.28 -3.90 -3.09
C VAL A 189 -10.42 -2.58 -2.36
N LEU A 190 -10.12 -1.44 -3.00
CA LEU A 190 -10.29 -0.12 -2.39
C LEU A 190 -11.76 0.13 -2.02
N SER A 191 -12.70 -0.21 -2.90
CA SER A 191 -14.14 -0.08 -2.62
C SER A 191 -14.59 -0.96 -1.44
N LYS A 192 -14.02 -2.17 -1.32
CA LYS A 192 -14.27 -3.07 -0.19
C LYS A 192 -13.64 -2.56 1.10
N TRP A 193 -12.45 -1.97 1.00
CA TRP A 193 -11.76 -1.39 2.14
C TRP A 193 -12.57 -0.24 2.75
N GLU A 194 -13.06 0.66 1.91
CA GLU A 194 -13.91 1.79 2.34
C GLU A 194 -15.23 1.34 2.98
N SER A 195 -15.85 0.30 2.42
CA SER A 195 -17.17 -0.16 2.88
C SER A 195 -17.11 -1.00 4.14
N TYR A 196 -16.17 -1.93 4.26
CA TYR A 196 -16.10 -2.83 5.43
C TYR A 196 -14.70 -3.34 5.78
N GLY A 197 -13.74 -3.29 4.84
CA GLY A 197 -12.44 -3.92 5.01
C GLY A 197 -11.58 -3.30 6.11
N TYR A 198 -11.89 -2.07 6.53
CA TYR A 198 -11.16 -1.43 7.64
C TYR A 198 -11.22 -2.25 8.94
N SER A 199 -12.30 -3.01 9.15
CA SER A 199 -12.47 -3.90 10.30
C SER A 199 -11.45 -5.04 10.32
N TYR A 200 -10.89 -5.43 9.17
CA TYR A 200 -9.84 -6.45 9.12
C TYR A 200 -8.55 -6.00 9.82
N PHE A 201 -8.29 -4.69 9.84
CA PHE A 201 -7.07 -4.08 10.36
C PHE A 201 -7.22 -3.48 11.77
N ILE A 202 -8.41 -3.54 12.38
CA ILE A 202 -8.68 -2.92 13.68
C ILE A 202 -9.16 -3.99 14.66
N GLY A 203 -8.40 -4.16 15.75
CA GLY A 203 -8.67 -5.13 16.82
C GLY A 203 -8.20 -6.54 16.48
N ASP A 204 -8.17 -7.40 17.49
CA ASP A 204 -7.73 -8.80 17.45
C ASP A 204 -8.62 -9.71 16.56
N GLY A 205 -9.41 -9.14 15.66
CA GLY A 205 -10.54 -9.78 14.99
C GLY A 205 -11.82 -9.82 15.85
N THR A 206 -11.80 -9.31 17.08
CA THR A 206 -12.94 -9.36 18.03
C THR A 206 -13.91 -8.18 17.94
N LEU A 207 -13.50 -7.07 17.30
CA LEU A 207 -14.41 -6.02 16.87
C LEU A 207 -15.08 -6.44 15.55
N LEU A 208 -15.76 -7.59 15.58
CA LEU A 208 -16.63 -8.02 14.50
C LEU A 208 -17.77 -7.00 14.38
N CYS A 209 -17.67 -6.16 13.35
CA CYS A 209 -18.76 -5.48 12.67
C CYS A 209 -20.00 -5.16 13.55
N LYS A 210 -19.90 -4.05 14.31
CA LYS A 210 -21.08 -3.34 14.85
C LYS A 210 -21.66 -2.41 13.81
#